data_AF-A0A7L1MTT8-F1
#
_entry.id   AF-A0A7L1MTT8-F1
#
_cell.length_a   1.000
_cell.length_b   1.000
_cell.length_c   1.000
_cell.angle_alpha   90.00
_cell.angle_beta   90.00
_cell.angle_gamma   90.00
#
_symmetry.space_group_name_H-M   'P 1'
#
loop_
_entity.id
_entity.type
_entity.pdbx_description
1 polymer ?
#
loop_
_entity_poly.entity_id
_entity_poly.type
_entity_poly.pdbx_seq_one_letter_code
_entity_poly.pdbx_strand_id
1 'polypeptide(L)'
;QAFFCLLLCIPWGSSCPPSCQCTERAGAKAVLCSSRHLEEIPRDIPRDAVFLKLDANSITRIPSNAFRHLSHLEEIDLSRNAIEKIDGAAFKGVAAGLRTLDLSGNRIRSIPKEALLALNAKLRLANNPWHCECALQEVLWEARLDLDSVQDITCHTAPREEYVGKPLLQVLDAGANFCSVRQRTTDVAMFVTMFGWFAMVIVYVVCYVRHNREDSCRHGERLRPLPSAQAHAE
;
A
#
# COMPACT_ATOMS: atom_id res chain seq x y z
N GLN A 1 9.03 -14.48 -70.11
CA GLN A 1 7.95 -15.23 -69.42
C GLN A 1 8.28 -15.26 -67.95
N ALA A 2 7.27 -15.05 -67.11
CA ALA A 2 7.37 -14.45 -65.80
C ALA A 2 8.12 -15.29 -64.75
N PHE A 3 9.07 -14.63 -64.08
CA PHE A 3 9.50 -14.93 -62.72
C PHE A 3 8.29 -14.74 -61.80
N PHE A 4 7.74 -15.81 -61.23
CA PHE A 4 6.73 -15.71 -60.18
C PHE A 4 7.34 -16.21 -58.87
N CYS A 5 7.88 -15.25 -58.11
CA CYS A 5 8.18 -15.42 -56.70
C CYS A 5 6.91 -15.88 -55.98
N LEU A 6 6.88 -17.14 -55.54
CA LEU A 6 5.99 -17.60 -54.46
C LEU A 6 6.52 -17.01 -53.14
N LEU A 7 6.31 -15.70 -52.98
CA LEU A 7 6.37 -15.01 -51.71
C LEU A 7 5.18 -15.48 -50.87
N LEU A 8 5.47 -16.32 -49.89
CA LEU A 8 5.01 -16.19 -48.51
C LEU A 8 3.65 -15.48 -48.33
N CYS A 9 2.56 -16.25 -48.37
CA CYS A 9 1.43 -15.93 -47.51
C CYS A 9 1.77 -16.39 -46.09
N ILE A 10 2.73 -15.72 -45.42
CA ILE A 10 2.69 -15.69 -43.96
C ILE A 10 1.47 -14.82 -43.65
N PRO A 11 0.44 -15.31 -42.95
CA PRO A 11 -0.60 -14.43 -42.46
C PRO A 11 0.06 -13.45 -41.49
N TRP A 12 0.33 -12.23 -41.97
CA TRP A 12 0.71 -11.10 -41.12
C TRP A 12 -0.53 -10.72 -40.32
N GLY A 13 -0.70 -11.33 -39.16
CA GLY A 13 -1.90 -11.10 -38.37
C GLY A 13 -2.12 -11.98 -37.15
N SER A 14 -1.07 -12.50 -36.51
CA SER A 14 -1.22 -13.08 -35.18
C SER A 14 -0.31 -12.32 -34.22
N SER A 15 -0.81 -11.18 -33.72
CA SER A 15 -0.19 -10.36 -32.67
C SER A 15 -0.18 -11.08 -31.30
N CYS A 16 0.07 -12.39 -31.32
CA CYS A 16 0.12 -13.24 -30.13
C CYS A 16 1.56 -13.26 -29.60
N PRO A 17 1.78 -13.16 -28.28
CA PRO A 17 3.12 -13.28 -27.72
C PRO A 17 3.74 -14.65 -28.07
N PRO A 18 5.05 -14.72 -28.35
CA PRO A 18 5.69 -15.95 -28.84
C PRO A 18 5.63 -17.12 -27.83
N SER A 19 5.57 -16.81 -26.53
CA SER A 19 5.46 -17.80 -25.46
C SER A 19 4.02 -18.21 -25.14
N CYS A 20 3.03 -17.64 -25.84
CA CYS A 20 1.61 -17.81 -25.53
C CYS A 20 0.85 -18.42 -26.69
N GLN A 21 -0.27 -19.05 -26.37
CA GLN A 21 -1.20 -19.58 -27.36
C GLN A 21 -2.46 -18.72 -27.38
N CYS A 22 -2.76 -18.14 -28.53
CA CYS A 22 -3.99 -17.38 -28.71
C CYS A 22 -5.02 -18.24 -29.43
N THR A 23 -6.21 -18.35 -28.85
CA THR A 23 -7.35 -19.04 -29.45
C THR A 23 -8.54 -18.10 -29.51
N GLU A 24 -9.37 -18.24 -30.53
CA GLU A 24 -10.61 -17.50 -30.66
C GLU A 24 -11.78 -18.49 -30.59
N ARG A 25 -12.74 -18.23 -29.70
CA ARG A 25 -13.96 -19.04 -29.57
C ARG A 25 -15.16 -18.12 -29.41
N ALA A 26 -16.17 -18.30 -30.24
CA ALA A 26 -17.42 -17.53 -30.21
C ALA A 26 -17.20 -15.99 -30.21
N GLY A 27 -16.21 -15.51 -30.98
CA GLY A 27 -15.88 -14.08 -31.07
C GLY A 27 -15.11 -13.50 -29.87
N ALA A 28 -14.73 -14.33 -28.91
CA ALA A 28 -13.87 -13.94 -27.79
C ALA A 28 -12.48 -14.55 -27.94
N LYS A 29 -11.46 -13.69 -27.83
CA LYS A 29 -10.06 -14.09 -27.94
C LYS A 29 -9.46 -14.38 -26.57
N ALA A 30 -8.97 -15.59 -26.39
CA ALA A 30 -8.29 -16.03 -25.18
C ALA A 30 -6.78 -16.15 -25.44
N VAL A 31 -5.99 -15.57 -24.55
CA VAL A 31 -4.53 -15.58 -24.57
C VAL A 31 -4.06 -16.48 -23.42
N LEU A 32 -3.49 -17.63 -23.76
CA LEU A 32 -3.09 -18.69 -22.83
C LEU A 32 -1.56 -18.72 -22.68
N CYS A 33 -1.07 -18.26 -21.54
CA CYS A 33 0.36 -18.15 -21.21
C CYS A 33 0.72 -18.93 -19.93
N SER A 34 -0.10 -19.92 -19.55
CA SER A 34 0.08 -20.67 -18.30
C SER A 34 1.36 -21.51 -18.29
N SER A 35 2.10 -21.53 -17.18
CA SER A 35 3.31 -22.35 -17.00
C SER A 35 4.41 -22.12 -18.06
N ARG A 36 4.69 -20.86 -18.36
CA ARG A 36 5.68 -20.45 -19.38
C ARG A 36 6.94 -19.79 -18.80
N HIS A 37 7.13 -19.87 -17.49
CA HIS A 37 8.24 -19.25 -16.75
C HIS A 37 8.37 -17.74 -17.01
N LEU A 38 7.25 -17.06 -17.21
CA LEU A 38 7.26 -15.62 -17.44
C LEU A 38 7.60 -14.87 -16.14
N GLU A 39 8.59 -14.00 -16.19
CA GLU A 39 8.96 -13.12 -15.06
C GLU A 39 8.24 -11.78 -15.10
N GLU A 40 7.71 -11.39 -16.26
CA GLU A 40 6.98 -10.15 -16.48
C GLU A 40 5.76 -10.38 -17.39
N ILE A 41 4.80 -9.47 -17.31
CA ILE A 41 3.61 -9.50 -18.16
C ILE A 41 4.02 -9.14 -19.61
N PRO A 42 3.71 -9.99 -20.61
CA PRO A 42 4.04 -9.70 -22.01
C PRO A 42 3.41 -8.39 -22.50
N ARG A 43 4.16 -7.59 -23.26
CA ARG A 43 3.66 -6.32 -23.81
C ARG A 43 2.83 -6.51 -25.08
N ASP A 44 3.08 -7.60 -25.80
CA ASP A 44 2.50 -7.89 -27.11
C ASP A 44 1.17 -8.66 -26.99
N ILE A 45 0.34 -8.32 -26.00
CA ILE A 45 -0.98 -8.94 -25.83
C ILE A 45 -1.95 -8.28 -26.82
N PRO A 46 -2.72 -9.08 -27.60
CA PRO A 46 -3.73 -8.54 -28.52
C PRO A 46 -4.76 -7.64 -27.81
N ARG A 47 -5.07 -6.47 -28.39
CA ARG A 47 -6.02 -5.51 -27.80
C ARG A 47 -7.46 -6.02 -27.70
N ASP A 48 -7.81 -6.97 -28.57
CA ASP A 48 -9.08 -7.67 -28.66
C ASP A 48 -9.16 -8.90 -27.72
N ALA A 49 -8.15 -9.11 -26.87
CA ALA A 49 -8.16 -10.17 -25.86
C ALA A 49 -9.28 -9.93 -24.83
N VAL A 50 -10.06 -10.98 -24.58
CA VAL A 50 -11.15 -11.03 -23.60
C VAL A 50 -10.73 -11.82 -22.36
N PHE A 51 -9.97 -12.90 -22.57
CA PHE A 51 -9.46 -13.76 -21.50
C PHE A 51 -7.94 -13.78 -21.52
N LEU A 52 -7.30 -13.52 -20.38
CA LEU A 52 -5.86 -13.55 -20.23
C LEU A 52 -5.47 -14.51 -19.10
N LYS A 53 -4.81 -15.61 -19.47
CA LYS A 53 -4.27 -16.59 -18.52
C LYS A 53 -2.76 -16.46 -18.43
N LEU A 54 -2.28 -16.02 -17.28
CA LEU A 54 -0.86 -15.87 -16.92
C LEU A 54 -0.54 -16.68 -15.66
N ASP A 55 -1.36 -17.67 -15.32
CA ASP A 55 -1.20 -18.49 -14.13
C ASP A 55 0.05 -19.37 -14.15
N ALA A 56 0.52 -19.74 -12.96
CA ALA A 56 1.67 -20.63 -12.77
C ALA A 56 2.95 -20.12 -13.48
N ASN A 57 3.21 -18.82 -13.42
CA ASN A 57 4.44 -18.19 -13.90
C ASN A 57 5.29 -17.68 -12.73
N SER A 58 6.28 -16.82 -12.99
CA SER A 58 7.20 -16.25 -12.00
C SER A 58 7.12 -14.72 -11.95
N ILE A 59 5.95 -14.16 -12.26
CA ILE A 59 5.74 -12.72 -12.28
C ILE A 59 5.82 -12.18 -10.84
N THR A 60 6.61 -11.13 -10.64
CA THR A 60 6.87 -10.57 -9.29
C THR A 60 6.18 -9.24 -9.01
N ARG A 61 5.79 -8.51 -10.05
CA ARG A 61 5.20 -7.17 -9.94
C ARG A 61 4.20 -6.90 -11.04
N ILE A 62 3.18 -6.11 -10.73
CA ILE A 62 2.24 -5.56 -11.71
C ILE A 62 2.45 -4.05 -11.78
N PRO A 63 3.14 -3.53 -12.82
CA PRO A 63 3.40 -2.11 -12.93
C PRO A 63 2.13 -1.33 -13.31
N SER A 64 2.15 -0.03 -13.04
CA SER A 64 1.13 0.90 -13.50
C SER A 64 0.89 0.74 -15.00
N ASN A 65 -0.38 0.78 -15.42
CA ASN A 65 -0.76 0.68 -16.84
C ASN A 65 -0.38 -0.64 -17.54
N ALA A 66 -0.09 -1.72 -16.80
CA ALA A 66 0.24 -3.04 -17.38
C ALA A 66 -0.78 -3.52 -18.43
N PHE A 67 -2.06 -3.20 -18.22
CA PHE A 67 -3.16 -3.61 -19.10
C PHE A 67 -3.83 -2.43 -19.84
N ARG A 68 -3.13 -1.29 -20.01
CA ARG A 68 -3.71 -0.03 -20.53
C ARG A 68 -4.40 -0.16 -21.89
N HIS A 69 -3.94 -1.06 -22.75
CA HIS A 69 -4.43 -1.20 -24.12
C HIS A 69 -5.43 -2.35 -24.30
N LEU A 70 -5.84 -3.00 -23.21
CA LEU A 70 -6.61 -4.23 -23.23
C LEU A 70 -8.03 -3.99 -22.69
N SER A 71 -8.72 -2.98 -23.21
CA SER A 71 -10.02 -2.52 -22.71
C SER A 71 -11.15 -3.56 -22.80
N HIS A 72 -10.97 -4.63 -23.57
CA HIS A 72 -11.93 -5.72 -23.74
C HIS A 72 -11.72 -6.89 -22.77
N LEU A 73 -10.69 -6.84 -21.92
CA LEU A 73 -10.45 -7.90 -20.94
C LEU A 73 -11.58 -7.99 -19.93
N GLU A 74 -12.15 -9.18 -19.83
CA GLU A 74 -13.15 -9.54 -18.84
C GLU A 74 -12.56 -10.41 -17.72
N GLU A 75 -11.56 -11.24 -18.03
CA GLU A 75 -10.95 -12.15 -17.06
C GLU A 75 -9.43 -12.11 -17.14
N ILE A 76 -8.81 -11.94 -15.97
CA ILE A 76 -7.36 -12.01 -15.80
C ILE A 76 -7.05 -13.04 -14.72
N ASP A 77 -6.33 -14.09 -15.10
CA ASP A 77 -5.80 -15.09 -14.18
C ASP A 77 -4.29 -14.89 -14.01
N LEU A 78 -3.89 -14.41 -12.84
CA LEU A 78 -2.51 -14.22 -12.39
C LEU A 78 -2.20 -15.12 -11.19
N SER A 79 -2.99 -16.16 -10.98
CA SER A 79 -2.83 -17.05 -9.83
C SER A 79 -1.51 -17.82 -9.89
N ARG A 80 -1.02 -18.28 -8.73
CA ARG A 80 0.21 -19.09 -8.61
C ARG A 80 1.44 -18.44 -9.25
N ASN A 81 1.57 -17.13 -9.12
CA ASN A 81 2.77 -16.38 -9.48
C ASN A 81 3.57 -16.04 -8.22
N ALA A 82 4.57 -15.16 -8.34
CA ALA A 82 5.37 -14.67 -7.22
C ALA A 82 5.11 -13.18 -6.97
N ILE A 83 3.89 -12.69 -7.22
CA ILE A 83 3.59 -11.25 -7.19
C ILE A 83 3.69 -10.74 -5.76
N GLU A 84 4.55 -9.74 -5.54
CA GLU A 84 4.77 -9.10 -4.25
C GLU A 84 4.26 -7.66 -4.24
N LYS A 85 4.31 -6.97 -5.38
CA LYS A 85 3.95 -5.55 -5.51
C LYS A 85 2.98 -5.30 -6.65
N ILE A 86 1.95 -4.52 -6.37
CA ILE A 86 0.95 -4.04 -7.33
C ILE A 86 0.91 -2.53 -7.23
N ASP A 87 1.09 -1.84 -8.35
CA ASP A 87 0.97 -0.38 -8.39
C ASP A 87 -0.50 0.07 -8.31
N GLY A 88 -0.74 1.24 -7.71
CA GLY A 88 -2.09 1.84 -7.58
C GLY A 88 -2.83 2.07 -8.90
N ALA A 89 -2.13 2.14 -10.04
CA ALA A 89 -2.73 2.28 -11.38
C ALA A 89 -2.56 1.04 -12.27
N ALA A 90 -2.25 -0.12 -11.69
CA ALA A 90 -2.02 -1.37 -12.43
C ALA A 90 -3.21 -1.75 -13.34
N PHE A 91 -4.43 -1.68 -12.81
CA PHE A 91 -5.65 -2.16 -13.48
C PHE A 91 -6.51 -1.04 -14.10
N LYS A 92 -6.02 0.21 -14.12
CA LYS A 92 -6.78 1.37 -14.62
C LYS A 92 -7.30 1.19 -16.06
N GLY A 93 -6.54 0.49 -16.91
CA GLY A 93 -6.90 0.23 -18.31
C GLY A 93 -8.06 -0.74 -18.52
N VAL A 94 -8.33 -1.61 -17.53
CA VAL A 94 -9.32 -2.69 -17.62
C VAL A 94 -10.50 -2.49 -16.68
N ALA A 95 -10.47 -1.42 -15.88
CA ALA A 95 -11.43 -1.18 -14.80
C ALA A 95 -12.91 -1.19 -15.23
N ALA A 96 -13.22 -0.78 -16.46
CA ALA A 96 -14.59 -0.73 -16.97
C ALA A 96 -15.14 -2.09 -17.43
N GLY A 97 -14.27 -3.00 -17.89
CA GLY A 97 -14.67 -4.26 -18.53
C GLY A 97 -14.37 -5.51 -17.70
N LEU A 98 -13.45 -5.41 -16.74
CA LEU A 98 -12.99 -6.55 -15.96
C LEU A 98 -14.11 -7.10 -15.06
N ARG A 99 -14.36 -8.39 -15.15
CA ARG A 99 -15.36 -9.13 -14.37
C ARG A 99 -14.71 -10.03 -13.32
N THR A 100 -13.54 -10.58 -13.60
CA THR A 100 -12.84 -11.47 -12.66
C THR A 100 -11.34 -11.24 -12.71
N LEU A 101 -10.75 -11.11 -11.51
CA LEU A 101 -9.31 -11.01 -11.32
C LEU A 101 -8.87 -12.05 -10.29
N ASP A 102 -8.06 -13.01 -10.73
CA ASP A 102 -7.48 -14.02 -9.84
C ASP A 102 -6.03 -13.66 -9.51
N LEU A 103 -5.76 -13.34 -8.24
CA LEU A 103 -4.44 -13.09 -7.68
C LEU A 103 -4.08 -14.12 -6.61
N SER A 104 -4.81 -15.24 -6.54
CA SER A 104 -4.60 -16.25 -5.51
C SER A 104 -3.25 -16.95 -5.61
N GLY A 105 -2.69 -17.39 -4.49
CA GLY A 105 -1.43 -18.14 -4.48
C GLY A 105 -0.22 -17.31 -4.91
N ASN A 106 -0.21 -16.02 -4.57
CA ASN A 106 0.92 -15.11 -4.81
C ASN A 106 1.65 -14.79 -3.48
N ARG A 107 2.51 -13.76 -3.49
CA ARG A 107 3.29 -13.30 -2.33
C ARG A 107 2.87 -11.90 -1.88
N ILE A 108 1.61 -11.54 -2.12
CA ILE A 108 1.09 -10.21 -1.86
C ILE A 108 0.94 -10.01 -0.35
N ARG A 109 1.51 -8.92 0.15
CA ARG A 109 1.36 -8.51 1.56
C ARG A 109 0.29 -7.44 1.74
N SER A 110 0.22 -6.48 0.82
CA SER A 110 -0.80 -5.44 0.80
C SER A 110 -1.09 -5.04 -0.63
N ILE A 111 -2.31 -4.55 -0.88
CA ILE A 111 -2.71 -3.98 -2.17
C ILE A 111 -3.11 -2.52 -1.93
N PRO A 112 -2.60 -1.56 -2.72
CA PRO A 112 -3.06 -0.18 -2.65
C PRO A 112 -4.54 -0.10 -3.01
N LYS A 113 -5.33 0.60 -2.20
CA LYS A 113 -6.77 0.76 -2.45
C LYS A 113 -7.07 1.34 -3.83
N GLU A 114 -6.20 2.22 -4.33
CA GLU A 114 -6.34 2.85 -5.64
C GLU A 114 -6.35 1.82 -6.78
N ALA A 115 -5.66 0.69 -6.62
CA ALA A 115 -5.62 -0.37 -7.63
C ALA A 115 -6.95 -1.13 -7.75
N LEU A 116 -7.72 -1.23 -6.67
CA LEU A 116 -8.95 -2.03 -6.60
C LEU A 116 -10.23 -1.17 -6.59
N LEU A 117 -10.15 0.07 -6.11
CA LEU A 117 -11.28 1.00 -5.99
C LEU A 117 -12.06 1.22 -7.29
N ALA A 118 -11.36 1.22 -8.43
CA ALA A 118 -11.97 1.41 -9.73
C ALA A 118 -12.53 0.12 -10.34
N LEU A 119 -12.28 -1.04 -9.73
CA LEU A 119 -12.68 -2.34 -10.25
C LEU A 119 -14.05 -2.73 -9.72
N ASN A 120 -14.93 -3.15 -10.62
CA ASN A 120 -16.20 -3.78 -10.28
C ASN A 120 -16.18 -5.27 -10.69
N ALA A 121 -15.17 -5.98 -10.19
CA ALA A 121 -14.83 -7.34 -10.56
C ALA A 121 -14.83 -8.27 -9.34
N LYS A 122 -15.13 -9.56 -9.55
CA LYS A 122 -14.87 -10.60 -8.55
C LYS A 122 -13.36 -10.78 -8.38
N LEU A 123 -12.84 -10.46 -7.20
CA LEU A 123 -11.42 -10.55 -6.89
C LEU A 123 -11.15 -11.83 -6.10
N ARG A 124 -10.22 -12.68 -6.52
CA ARG A 124 -9.77 -13.83 -5.72
C ARG A 124 -8.39 -13.56 -5.14
N LEU A 125 -8.33 -13.49 -3.82
CA LEU A 125 -7.16 -13.01 -3.05
C LEU A 125 -6.60 -14.07 -2.08
N ALA A 126 -7.17 -15.27 -2.08
CA ALA A 126 -6.79 -16.38 -1.23
C ALA A 126 -5.30 -16.75 -1.34
N ASN A 127 -4.75 -17.41 -0.32
CA ASN A 127 -3.38 -17.94 -0.33
C ASN A 127 -2.31 -16.88 -0.64
N ASN A 128 -2.38 -15.73 0.02
CA ASN A 128 -1.35 -14.70 0.00
C ASN A 128 -0.92 -14.38 1.44
N PRO A 129 0.36 -14.00 1.68
CA PRO A 129 0.89 -13.66 2.99
C PRO A 129 0.46 -12.26 3.44
N TRP A 130 -0.85 -12.07 3.63
CA TRP A 130 -1.44 -10.77 3.94
C TRP A 130 -0.88 -10.13 5.21
N HIS A 131 -0.51 -8.86 5.10
CA HIS A 131 -0.23 -7.98 6.21
C HIS A 131 -1.51 -7.25 6.59
N CYS A 132 -2.15 -7.70 7.66
CA CYS A 132 -3.41 -7.13 8.14
C CYS A 132 -3.14 -5.82 8.88
N GLU A 133 -3.24 -4.73 8.13
CA GLU A 133 -3.10 -3.35 8.60
C GLU A 133 -4.29 -2.49 8.13
N CYS A 134 -4.29 -1.20 8.46
CA CYS A 134 -5.35 -0.28 8.09
C CYS A 134 -5.64 -0.26 6.56
N ALA A 135 -4.60 -0.33 5.73
CA ALA A 135 -4.76 -0.34 4.27
C ALA A 135 -5.61 -1.53 3.78
N LEU A 136 -5.44 -2.72 4.37
CA LEU A 136 -6.22 -3.90 4.00
C LEU A 136 -7.69 -3.77 4.46
N GLN A 137 -7.92 -3.15 5.62
CA GLN A 137 -9.27 -2.87 6.13
C GLN A 137 -10.03 -1.89 5.22
N GLU A 138 -9.37 -0.84 4.72
CA GLU A 138 -9.97 0.09 3.75
C GLU A 138 -10.37 -0.62 2.45
N VAL A 139 -9.48 -1.47 1.92
CA VAL A 139 -9.75 -2.27 0.71
C VAL A 139 -11.00 -3.15 0.88
N LEU A 140 -11.15 -3.83 2.03
CA LEU A 140 -12.32 -4.67 2.27
C LEU A 140 -13.65 -3.91 2.22
N TRP A 141 -13.67 -2.73 2.83
CA TRP A 141 -14.90 -1.95 2.96
C TRP A 141 -15.27 -1.23 1.67
N GLU A 142 -14.27 -0.80 0.89
CA GLU A 142 -14.48 0.02 -0.30
C GLU A 142 -14.58 -0.81 -1.60
N ALA A 143 -13.83 -1.92 -1.72
CA ALA A 143 -13.74 -2.67 -2.97
C ALA A 143 -14.89 -3.68 -3.20
N ARG A 144 -15.94 -3.66 -2.36
CA ARG A 144 -17.12 -4.55 -2.45
C ARG A 144 -16.76 -6.01 -2.76
N LEU A 145 -15.76 -6.52 -2.06
CA LEU A 145 -15.29 -7.88 -2.26
C LEU A 145 -16.43 -8.87 -1.97
N ASP A 146 -16.58 -9.87 -2.84
CA ASP A 146 -17.49 -10.99 -2.59
C ASP A 146 -17.13 -11.65 -1.25
N LEU A 147 -18.14 -12.05 -0.47
CA LEU A 147 -17.95 -12.72 0.82
C LEU A 147 -17.03 -13.95 0.71
N ASP A 148 -17.16 -14.73 -0.37
CA ASP A 148 -16.31 -15.89 -0.66
C ASP A 148 -14.83 -15.49 -0.75
N SER A 149 -14.53 -14.33 -1.33
CA SER A 149 -13.17 -13.85 -1.52
C SER A 149 -12.53 -13.35 -0.23
N VAL A 150 -13.33 -12.90 0.74
CA VAL A 150 -12.87 -12.37 2.03
C VAL A 150 -12.66 -13.49 3.05
N GLN A 151 -13.46 -14.55 3.00
CA GLN A 151 -13.35 -15.69 3.92
C GLN A 151 -11.98 -16.37 3.85
N ASP A 152 -11.37 -16.40 2.67
CA ASP A 152 -10.07 -17.06 2.44
C ASP A 152 -8.85 -16.16 2.74
N ILE A 153 -9.06 -14.93 3.23
CA ILE A 153 -7.98 -14.02 3.61
C ILE A 153 -7.56 -14.31 5.04
N THR A 154 -6.35 -14.87 5.22
CA THR A 154 -5.76 -15.12 6.53
C THR A 154 -4.63 -14.13 6.80
N CYS A 155 -4.60 -13.55 7.99
CA CYS A 155 -3.56 -12.62 8.39
C CYS A 155 -2.24 -13.35 8.66
N HIS A 156 -1.25 -13.21 7.78
CA HIS A 156 0.08 -13.80 8.00
C HIS A 156 0.96 -12.91 8.89
N THR A 157 0.80 -11.59 8.77
CA THR A 157 1.47 -10.62 9.65
C THR A 157 0.46 -9.54 10.04
N ALA A 158 0.62 -8.97 11.22
CA ALA A 158 -0.27 -7.91 11.72
C ALA A 158 0.47 -7.05 12.77
N PRO A 159 0.02 -5.82 13.05
CA PRO A 159 0.57 -4.98 14.11
C PRO A 159 0.48 -5.59 15.52
N ARG A 160 -0.45 -6.53 15.72
CA ARG A 160 -0.57 -7.31 16.96
C ARG A 160 -0.51 -8.80 16.65
N GLU A 161 0.28 -9.52 17.42
CA GLU A 161 0.50 -10.96 17.23
C GLU A 161 -0.78 -11.80 17.41
N GLU A 162 -1.75 -11.31 18.19
CA GLU A 162 -3.03 -11.98 18.46
C GLU A 162 -3.93 -12.21 17.22
N TYR A 163 -3.64 -11.50 16.13
CA TYR A 163 -4.36 -11.58 14.85
C TYR A 163 -3.67 -12.49 13.83
N VAL A 164 -2.42 -12.88 14.07
CA VAL A 164 -1.66 -13.72 13.13
C VAL A 164 -2.24 -15.12 13.09
N GLY A 165 -2.39 -15.66 11.87
CA GLY A 165 -2.97 -16.97 11.60
C GLY A 165 -4.51 -17.02 11.64
N LYS A 166 -5.18 -15.91 11.94
CA LYS A 166 -6.65 -15.84 11.95
C LYS A 166 -7.21 -15.32 10.63
N PRO A 167 -8.40 -15.79 10.21
CA PRO A 167 -9.11 -15.21 9.07
C PRO A 167 -9.49 -13.76 9.36
N LEU A 168 -9.34 -12.90 8.36
CA LEU A 168 -9.51 -11.47 8.49
C LEU A 168 -10.92 -11.08 8.92
N LEU A 169 -11.95 -11.77 8.42
CA LEU A 169 -13.34 -11.53 8.80
C LEU A 169 -13.57 -11.77 10.29
N GLN A 170 -13.02 -12.85 10.85
CA GLN A 170 -13.11 -13.15 12.28
C GLN A 170 -12.42 -12.08 13.14
N VAL A 171 -11.28 -11.57 12.68
CA VAL A 171 -10.54 -10.51 13.40
C VAL A 171 -11.36 -9.22 13.41
N LEU A 172 -11.99 -8.86 12.30
CA LEU A 172 -12.83 -7.67 12.19
C LEU A 172 -14.13 -7.81 13.00
N ASP A 173 -14.77 -8.98 12.97
CA ASP A 173 -16.00 -9.27 13.75
C ASP A 173 -15.73 -9.28 15.26
N ALA A 174 -14.51 -9.61 15.68
CA ALA A 174 -14.06 -9.51 17.07
C ALA A 174 -13.86 -8.03 17.53
N GLY A 175 -14.12 -7.05 16.67
CA GLY A 175 -14.01 -5.63 16.97
C GLY A 175 -12.60 -5.05 16.79
N ALA A 176 -11.70 -5.74 16.08
CA ALA A 176 -10.40 -5.19 15.77
C ALA A 176 -10.52 -4.00 14.81
N ASN A 177 -10.01 -2.84 15.22
CA ASN A 177 -9.89 -1.66 14.37
C ASN A 177 -8.42 -1.36 14.10
N PHE A 178 -7.91 -1.79 12.95
CA PHE A 178 -6.51 -1.60 12.56
C PHE A 178 -6.17 -0.12 12.33
N CYS A 179 -7.13 0.70 11.95
CA CYS A 179 -6.94 2.13 11.68
C CYS A 179 -6.86 3.00 12.94
N SER A 180 -7.32 2.51 14.10
CA SER A 180 -7.23 3.25 15.38
C SER A 180 -5.80 3.35 15.96
N VAL A 181 -4.89 2.46 15.55
CA VAL A 181 -3.52 2.38 16.10
C VAL A 181 -2.67 3.59 15.70
N ARG A 182 -2.98 4.22 14.56
CA ARG A 182 -2.34 5.47 14.09
C ARG A 182 -2.55 6.64 15.06
N GLN A 183 -3.64 6.64 15.82
CA GLN A 183 -4.04 7.75 16.70
C GLN A 183 -3.36 7.68 18.09
N ARG A 184 -3.17 6.47 18.62
CA ARG A 184 -2.58 6.28 19.97
C ARG A 184 -1.11 6.68 20.05
N THR A 185 -0.34 6.47 18.98
CA THR A 185 1.10 6.79 18.97
C THR A 185 1.36 8.29 18.81
N THR A 186 0.52 9.00 18.05
CA THR A 186 0.56 10.47 17.97
C THR A 186 0.13 11.14 19.27
N ASP A 187 -0.86 10.58 19.98
CA ASP A 187 -1.28 11.10 21.28
C ASP A 187 -0.16 11.01 22.32
N VAL A 188 0.49 9.85 22.46
CA VAL A 188 1.59 9.68 23.41
C VAL A 188 2.77 10.60 23.07
N ALA A 189 3.14 10.71 21.78
CA ALA A 189 4.21 11.61 21.34
C ALA A 189 3.87 13.09 21.59
N MET A 190 2.61 13.51 21.36
CA MET A 190 2.14 14.85 21.70
C MET A 190 2.17 15.11 23.20
N PHE A 191 1.73 14.15 24.02
CA PHE A 191 1.77 14.33 25.48
C PHE A 191 3.21 14.47 25.97
N VAL A 192 4.15 13.66 25.47
CA VAL A 192 5.57 13.75 25.84
C VAL A 192 6.18 15.11 25.45
N THR A 193 5.91 15.61 24.24
CA THR A 193 6.42 16.92 23.82
C THR A 193 5.77 18.07 24.58
N MET A 194 4.48 17.98 24.89
CA MET A 194 3.76 18.96 25.69
C MET A 194 4.33 19.04 27.11
N PHE A 195 4.49 17.90 27.80
CA PHE A 195 5.09 17.85 29.14
C PHE A 195 6.54 18.35 29.13
N GLY A 196 7.33 18.02 28.10
CA GLY A 196 8.68 18.53 27.93
C GLY A 196 8.72 20.06 27.77
N TRP A 197 7.81 20.63 26.98
CA TRP A 197 7.72 22.07 26.77
C TRP A 197 7.30 22.82 28.04
N PHE A 198 6.29 22.30 28.76
CA PHE A 198 5.87 22.86 30.05
C PHE A 198 6.99 22.85 31.08
N ALA A 199 7.74 21.75 31.19
CA ALA A 199 8.90 21.68 32.09
C ALA A 199 9.97 22.72 31.71
N MET A 200 10.25 22.89 30.41
CA MET A 200 11.22 23.88 29.92
C MET A 200 10.79 25.31 30.25
N VAL A 201 9.52 25.66 30.04
CA VAL A 201 8.96 26.98 30.39
C VAL A 201 8.99 27.22 31.89
N ILE A 202 8.62 26.24 32.71
CA ILE A 202 8.68 26.35 34.17
C ILE A 202 10.11 26.60 34.63
N VAL A 203 11.09 25.83 34.11
CA VAL A 203 12.51 26.02 34.42
C VAL A 203 12.97 27.41 33.99
N TYR A 204 12.63 27.84 32.77
CA TYR A 204 12.97 29.17 32.27
C TYR A 204 12.43 30.29 33.17
N VAL A 205 11.14 30.24 33.55
CA VAL A 205 10.51 31.24 34.41
C VAL A 205 11.16 31.25 35.81
N VAL A 206 11.42 30.08 36.39
CA VAL A 206 12.10 29.98 37.70
C VAL A 206 13.51 30.55 37.63
N CYS A 207 14.28 30.21 36.61
CA CYS A 207 15.63 30.76 36.39
C CYS A 207 15.58 32.28 36.19
N TYR A 208 14.66 32.78 35.36
CA TYR A 208 14.46 34.20 35.11
C TYR A 208 14.13 34.97 36.40
N VAL A 209 13.20 34.48 37.20
CA VAL A 209 12.82 35.10 38.49
C VAL A 209 13.98 35.07 39.48
N ARG A 210 14.72 33.95 39.56
CA ARG A 210 15.92 33.88 40.41
C ARG A 210 16.97 34.88 39.98
N HIS A 211 17.25 34.96 38.68
CA HIS A 211 18.21 35.90 38.13
C HIS A 211 17.84 37.35 38.45
N ASN A 212 16.59 37.75 38.21
CA ASN A 212 16.12 39.10 38.55
C ASN A 212 16.14 39.39 40.07
N ARG A 213 15.89 38.39 40.93
CA ARG A 213 16.02 38.55 42.39
C ARG A 213 17.47 38.74 42.81
N GLU A 214 18.40 37.99 42.22
CA GLU A 214 19.84 38.13 42.46
C GLU A 214 20.34 39.52 41.99
N ASP A 215 19.88 39.99 40.84
CA ASP A 215 20.19 41.33 40.34
C ASP A 215 19.60 42.44 41.23
N SER A 216 18.41 42.24 41.79
CA SER A 216 17.83 43.17 42.78
C SER A 216 18.63 43.22 44.08
N CYS A 217 19.16 42.07 44.55
CA CYS A 217 20.02 42.00 45.73
C CYS A 217 21.36 42.71 45.52
N ARG A 218 22.00 42.52 44.36
CA ARG A 218 23.26 43.19 44.01
C ARG A 218 23.12 44.71 43.90
N HIS A 219 21.98 45.22 43.43
CA HIS A 219 21.72 46.66 43.39
C HIS A 219 21.44 47.24 44.78
N GLY A 220 20.81 46.48 45.68
CA GLY A 220 20.58 46.89 47.08
C GLY A 220 21.86 47.00 47.91
N GLU A 221 22.85 46.13 47.71
CA GLU A 221 24.15 46.23 48.41
C GLU A 221 24.99 47.43 47.96
N ARG A 222 24.84 47.87 46.71
CA ARG A 222 25.58 49.02 46.16
C ARG A 222 25.07 50.38 46.67
N LEU A 223 23.90 50.40 47.33
CA LEU A 223 23.26 51.59 47.89
C LEU A 223 23.37 51.69 49.44
N ARG A 224 24.15 50.83 50.11
CA ARG A 224 24.42 50.99 51.56
C ARG A 224 25.36 52.19 51.82
N PRO A 225 24.97 53.19 52.63
CA PRO A 225 25.89 54.24 53.08
C PRO A 225 26.96 53.64 54.01
N LEU A 226 28.22 54.08 53.84
CA LEU A 226 29.36 53.77 54.72
C LEU A 226 29.09 54.22 56.18
N PRO A 227 29.58 53.49 57.19
CA PRO A 227 29.48 53.92 58.58
C PRO A 227 30.52 55.02 58.85
N SER A 228 30.07 56.25 59.13
CA SER A 228 30.96 57.29 59.64
C SER A 228 31.14 57.10 61.15
N ALA A 229 32.40 56.90 61.51
CA ALA A 229 32.94 56.61 62.82
C ALA A 229 32.70 57.71 63.87
N GLN A 230 32.81 57.29 65.13
CA GLN A 230 32.99 58.13 66.32
C GLN A 230 34.18 59.09 66.17
N ALA A 231 34.01 60.35 66.61
CA ALA A 231 35.06 61.25 67.11
C ALA A 231 34.36 62.36 67.94
N HIS A 232 34.41 62.32 69.28
CA HIS A 232 35.35 63.00 70.18
C HIS A 232 35.25 64.53 70.23
N ALA A 233 35.01 65.04 71.46
CA ALA A 233 35.34 66.36 72.06
C ALA A 233 34.93 67.62 71.27
N GLU A 234 34.34 68.66 71.86
CA GLU A 234 34.60 69.36 73.12
C GLU A 234 33.36 70.20 73.50
#